data_AF-A0A8C8Y2U5-F1
#
_entry.id   AF-A0A8C8Y2U5-F1
#
_cell.length_a   1.000
_cell.length_b   1.000
_cell.length_c   1.000
_cell.angle_alpha   90.00
_cell.angle_beta   90.00
_cell.angle_gamma   90.00
#
_symmetry.space_group_name_H-M   'P 1'
#
loop_
_entity.id
_entity.type
_entity.pdbx_description
1 polymer ?
#
loop_
_entity_poly.entity_id
_entity_poly.type
_entity_poly.pdbx_seq_one_letter_code
_entity_poly.pdbx_strand_id
1 'polypeptide(L)'
;MELLVEKALSSTKGPLSPGDGLRRVLECVASGMLLADGPGIQDPCERDQRDALGPMTCQQREDLTASAQHALRLLAFRQIHKILGMDPLPPPRSRPGARFRKRLRFVPTLDGRVLLSGAICGFLKKHFA
;
A
#
# COMPACT_ATOMS: atom_id res chain seq x y z
N MET A 1 6.02 -7.89 -9.58
CA MET A 1 5.80 -7.41 -8.19
C MET A 1 6.96 -7.64 -7.25
N GLU A 2 7.62 -8.78 -7.36
CA GLU A 2 8.76 -9.14 -6.50
C GLU A 2 9.87 -8.09 -6.54
N LEU A 3 10.25 -7.62 -7.74
CA LEU A 3 11.25 -6.56 -7.94
C LEU A 3 10.91 -5.26 -7.19
N LEU A 4 9.63 -4.88 -7.17
CA LEU A 4 9.18 -3.67 -6.49
C LEU A 4 9.34 -3.81 -4.97
N VAL A 5 8.94 -4.97 -4.44
CA VAL A 5 9.02 -5.26 -3.00
C VAL A 5 10.48 -5.34 -2.56
N GLU A 6 11.33 -6.04 -3.31
CA GLU A 6 12.76 -6.14 -3.03
C GLU A 6 13.40 -4.75 -2.98
N LYS A 7 13.21 -3.94 -4.03
CA LYS A 7 13.78 -2.59 -4.12
C LYS A 7 13.27 -1.64 -3.03
N ALA A 8 12.00 -1.76 -2.65
CA ALA A 8 11.43 -0.97 -1.56
C ALA A 8 12.01 -1.37 -0.19
N LEU A 9 12.19 -2.66 0.07
CA LEU A 9 12.73 -3.16 1.34
C LEU A 9 14.24 -2.95 1.45
N SER A 10 14.99 -3.18 0.37
CA SER A 10 16.45 -2.98 0.32
C SER A 10 16.86 -1.50 0.49
N SER A 11 15.94 -0.56 0.22
CA SER A 11 16.16 0.86 0.48
C SER A 11 16.17 1.25 1.98
N THR A 12 15.83 0.32 2.89
CA THR A 12 15.76 0.60 4.34
C THR A 12 16.96 0.03 5.10
N LYS A 13 17.32 0.70 6.21
CA LYS A 13 18.42 0.26 7.08
C LYS A 13 17.89 -0.62 8.19
N GLY A 14 18.13 -1.93 8.07
CA GLY A 14 17.82 -2.91 9.11
C GLY A 14 16.52 -3.70 8.89
N PRO A 15 16.26 -4.71 9.74
CA PRO A 15 15.11 -5.59 9.60
C PRO A 15 13.81 -4.84 9.88
N LEU A 16 12.79 -5.03 9.04
CA LEU A 16 11.46 -4.45 9.19
C LEU A 16 10.48 -5.48 9.73
N SER A 17 9.52 -5.01 10.54
CA SER A 17 8.32 -5.79 10.83
C SER A 17 7.49 -5.95 9.54
N PRO A 18 6.66 -6.99 9.39
CA PRO A 18 5.83 -7.15 8.19
C PRO A 18 4.88 -5.97 7.95
N GLY A 19 4.40 -5.33 9.03
CA GLY A 19 3.58 -4.12 8.93
C GLY A 19 4.36 -2.90 8.43
N ASP A 20 5.59 -2.72 8.90
CA ASP A 20 6.47 -1.63 8.45
C ASP A 20 6.99 -1.88 7.03
N GLY A 21 7.24 -3.14 6.67
CA GLY A 21 7.58 -3.55 5.30
C GLY A 21 6.47 -3.24 4.32
N LEU A 22 5.22 -3.61 4.63
CA LEU A 22 4.05 -3.25 3.81
C LEU A 22 3.92 -1.74 3.67
N ARG A 23 4.05 -1.00 4.78
CA ARG A 23 4.00 0.46 4.76
C ARG A 23 5.08 1.04 3.85
N ARG A 24 6.31 0.54 3.93
CA ARG A 24 7.43 0.99 3.11
C ARG A 24 7.17 0.79 1.62
N VAL A 25 6.68 -0.40 1.24
CA VAL A 25 6.31 -0.70 -0.14
C VAL A 25 5.24 0.27 -0.65
N LEU A 26 4.19 0.52 0.14
CA LEU A 26 3.14 1.45 -0.23
C LEU A 26 3.64 2.90 -0.33
N GLU A 27 4.57 3.33 0.53
CA GLU A 27 5.23 4.65 0.46
C GLU A 27 6.01 4.81 -0.85
N CYS A 28 6.78 3.80 -1.27
CA CYS A 28 7.52 3.82 -2.53
C CYS A 28 6.61 3.91 -3.76
N VAL A 29 5.45 3.22 -3.76
CA VAL A 29 4.49 3.30 -4.88
C VAL A 29 3.75 4.63 -4.87
N ALA A 30 3.33 5.10 -3.69
CA ALA A 30 2.60 6.34 -3.51
C ALA A 30 3.44 7.59 -3.85
N SER A 31 4.77 7.50 -3.76
CA SER A 31 5.68 8.58 -4.16
C SER A 31 5.81 8.74 -5.67
N GLY A 32 5.13 7.92 -6.47
CA GLY A 32 5.11 8.03 -7.93
C GLY A 32 6.28 7.34 -8.63
N MET A 33 6.93 6.35 -8.00
CA MET A 33 8.02 5.59 -8.61
C MET A 33 7.65 4.97 -9.97
N LEU A 34 6.38 4.62 -10.16
CA LEU A 34 5.85 3.96 -11.35
C LEU A 34 5.34 4.94 -12.42
N LEU A 35 5.26 6.24 -12.13
CA LEU A 35 4.76 7.23 -13.10
C LEU A 35 5.72 7.37 -14.29
N ALA A 36 5.24 7.92 -15.40
CA ALA A 36 6.05 8.08 -16.62
C ALA A 36 7.32 8.91 -16.38
N ASP A 37 7.24 9.93 -15.51
CA ASP A 37 8.37 10.76 -15.10
C ASP A 37 9.10 10.23 -13.85
N GLY A 38 8.70 9.05 -13.36
CA GLY A 38 9.29 8.40 -12.21
C GLY A 38 10.58 7.65 -12.55
N PRO A 39 11.40 7.29 -11.54
CA PRO A 39 12.63 6.53 -11.76
C PRO A 39 12.41 5.11 -12.33
N GLY A 40 11.17 4.60 -12.34
CA GLY A 40 10.84 3.28 -12.89
C GLY A 40 11.45 2.11 -12.12
N ILE A 41 11.29 0.91 -12.67
CA ILE A 41 11.89 -0.31 -12.11
C ILE A 41 12.68 -1.00 -13.22
N GLN A 42 14.01 -0.92 -13.15
CA GLN A 42 14.87 -1.64 -14.08
C GLN A 42 14.76 -3.15 -13.87
N ASP A 43 14.62 -3.90 -14.97
CA ASP A 43 14.68 -5.35 -14.97
C ASP A 43 16.15 -5.83 -14.81
N PRO A 44 16.51 -6.55 -13.72
CA PRO A 44 17.86 -7.06 -13.53
C PRO A 44 18.21 -8.26 -14.44
N CYS A 45 17.22 -8.86 -15.11
CA CYS A 45 17.43 -9.97 -16.04
C CYS A 45 17.77 -9.51 -17.47
N GLU A 46 17.65 -8.22 -17.76
CA GLU A 46 17.95 -7.63 -19.06
C GLU A 46 19.30 -6.91 -19.04
N ARG A 47 20.03 -6.96 -20.15
CA ARG A 47 21.35 -6.31 -20.25
C ARG A 47 21.23 -4.79 -20.44
N ASP A 48 20.21 -4.36 -21.17
CA ASP A 48 19.94 -2.95 -21.43
C ASP A 48 19.10 -2.32 -20.29
N GLN A 49 19.09 -0.99 -20.20
CA GLN A 49 18.19 -0.28 -19.27
C GLN A 49 16.73 -0.41 -19.70
N ARG A 50 16.13 -1.55 -19.36
CA ARG A 50 14.73 -1.88 -19.66
C ARG A 50 13.87 -1.70 -18.42
N ASP A 51 12.83 -0.88 -18.53
CA ASP A 51 11.82 -0.73 -17.49
C ASP A 51 10.92 -1.97 -17.47
N ALA A 52 10.89 -2.67 -16.33
CA ALA A 52 10.05 -3.83 -16.06
C ALA A 52 8.55 -3.49 -16.11
N LEU A 53 8.20 -2.20 -16.02
CA LEU A 53 6.83 -1.70 -16.11
C LEU A 53 6.43 -1.32 -17.55
N GLY A 54 7.30 -1.56 -18.55
CA GLY A 54 7.03 -1.30 -19.97
C GLY A 54 5.64 -1.72 -20.50
N PRO A 55 5.06 -2.87 -20.10
CA PRO A 55 3.71 -3.26 -20.57
C PRO A 55 2.56 -2.48 -19.90
N MET A 56 2.82 -1.68 -18.86
CA MET A 56 1.78 -0.91 -18.16
C MET A 56 1.49 0.42 -18.83
N THR A 57 0.22 0.69 -19.07
CA THR A 57 -0.26 1.99 -19.56
C THR A 57 -0.07 3.11 -18.52
N CYS A 58 -0.02 4.36 -18.97
CA CYS A 58 0.07 5.53 -18.07
C CYS A 58 -1.09 5.56 -17.07
N GLN A 59 -2.31 5.24 -17.51
CA GLN A 59 -3.48 5.20 -16.64
C GLN A 59 -3.33 4.16 -15.52
N GLN A 60 -2.86 2.94 -15.84
CA GLN A 60 -2.65 1.91 -14.82
C GLN A 60 -1.58 2.30 -13.80
N ARG A 61 -0.54 3.04 -14.23
CA ARG A 61 0.49 3.57 -13.33
C ARG A 61 -0.09 4.62 -12.38
N GLU A 62 -0.90 5.53 -12.89
CA GLU A 62 -1.61 6.54 -12.08
C GLU A 62 -2.59 5.90 -11.09
N ASP A 63 -3.38 4.92 -11.54
CA ASP A 63 -4.34 4.19 -10.71
C ASP A 63 -3.62 3.43 -9.57
N LEU A 64 -2.46 2.82 -9.85
CA LEU A 64 -1.62 2.19 -8.83
C LEU A 64 -1.09 3.21 -7.81
N THR A 65 -0.57 4.35 -8.26
CA THR A 65 -0.09 5.40 -7.35
C THR A 65 -1.24 5.96 -6.49
N ALA A 66 -2.40 6.24 -7.08
CA ALA A 66 -3.58 6.75 -6.38
C ALA A 66 -4.11 5.74 -5.35
N SER A 67 -4.15 4.45 -5.71
CA SER A 67 -4.57 3.38 -4.79
C SER A 67 -3.58 3.17 -3.64
N ALA A 68 -2.27 3.24 -3.89
CA ALA A 68 -1.25 3.19 -2.84
C ALA A 68 -1.36 4.37 -1.87
N GLN A 69 -1.57 5.59 -2.37
CA GLN A 69 -1.81 6.78 -1.55
C GLN A 69 -3.07 6.62 -0.68
N HIS A 70 -4.11 5.98 -1.19
CA HIS A 70 -5.30 5.66 -0.41
C HIS A 70 -5.03 4.61 0.66
N ALA A 71 -4.30 3.54 0.32
CA ALA A 71 -3.90 2.51 1.27
C ALA A 71 -3.05 3.08 2.43
N LEU A 72 -2.15 4.03 2.17
CA LEU A 72 -1.40 4.71 3.23
C LEU A 72 -2.29 5.49 4.19
N ARG A 73 -3.34 6.16 3.67
CA ARG A 73 -4.34 6.82 4.52
C ARG A 73 -5.07 5.79 5.39
N LEU A 74 -5.47 4.65 4.83
CA LEU A 74 -6.07 3.57 5.60
C LEU A 74 -5.13 3.03 6.69
N LEU A 75 -3.84 2.84 6.40
CA LEU A 75 -2.82 2.44 7.38
C LEU A 75 -2.71 3.46 8.52
N ALA A 76 -2.66 4.76 8.20
CA ALA A 76 -2.58 5.83 9.20
C ALA A 76 -3.79 5.83 10.15
N PHE A 77 -4.98 5.48 9.65
CA PHE A 77 -6.21 5.33 10.44
C PHE A 77 -6.40 3.93 11.05
N ARG A 78 -5.35 3.08 11.07
CA ARG A 78 -5.40 1.71 11.61
C ARG A 78 -6.41 0.79 10.90
N GLN A 79 -6.77 1.09 9.66
CA GLN A 79 -7.72 0.33 8.84
C GLN A 79 -7.01 -0.67 7.90
N ILE A 80 -5.93 -1.31 8.37
CA ILE A 80 -5.16 -2.27 7.58
C ILE A 80 -5.99 -3.46 7.09
N HIS A 81 -7.03 -3.85 7.85
CA HIS A 81 -7.96 -4.93 7.48
C HIS A 81 -8.63 -4.68 6.11
N LYS A 82 -8.91 -3.41 5.76
CA LYS A 82 -9.47 -3.05 4.45
C LYS A 82 -8.48 -3.26 3.31
N ILE A 83 -7.20 -3.01 3.57
CA ILE A 83 -6.12 -3.22 2.59
C ILE A 83 -5.90 -4.71 2.36
N LEU A 84 -5.96 -5.50 3.44
CA LEU A 84 -5.80 -6.96 3.41
C LEU A 84 -7.07 -7.69 2.93
N GLY A 85 -8.18 -6.98 2.72
CA GLY A 85 -9.44 -7.59 2.31
C GLY A 85 -10.02 -8.57 3.34
N MET A 86 -9.81 -8.29 4.63
CA MET A 86 -10.25 -9.13 5.74
C MET A 86 -11.16 -8.35 6.70
N ASP A 87 -11.88 -9.09 7.54
CA ASP A 87 -12.61 -8.50 8.66
C ASP A 87 -11.65 -7.92 9.71
N PRO A 88 -12.04 -6.85 10.42
CA PRO A 88 -11.24 -6.31 11.50
C PRO A 88 -11.04 -7.36 12.59
N LEU A 89 -9.78 -7.54 13.00
CA LEU A 89 -9.45 -8.40 14.13
C LEU A 89 -10.15 -7.89 15.41
N PRO A 90 -10.60 -8.80 16.30
CA PRO A 90 -11.21 -8.42 17.55
C PRO A 90 -10.25 -7.51 18.35
N PRO A 91 -10.77 -6.49 19.06
CA PRO A 91 -9.92 -5.60 19.83
C PRO A 91 -9.11 -6.43 20.83
N PRO A 92 -7.80 -6.13 20.99
CA PRO A 92 -6.98 -6.85 21.96
C PRO A 92 -7.65 -6.72 23.32
N ARG A 93 -7.91 -7.86 23.99
CA ARG A 93 -8.53 -7.87 25.32
C ARG A 93 -7.74 -6.93 26.20
N SER A 94 -8.36 -5.81 26.56
CA SER A 94 -7.75 -4.81 27.44
C SER A 94 -7.40 -5.49 28.74
N ARG A 95 -6.11 -5.77 28.98
CA ARG A 95 -5.66 -6.01 30.35
C ARG A 95 -5.99 -4.73 31.12
N PRO A 96 -6.80 -4.78 32.20
CA PRO A 96 -7.04 -3.59 33.01
C PRO A 96 -5.69 -3.17 33.61
N GLY A 97 -5.08 -2.10 33.11
CA GLY A 97 -3.82 -1.59 33.69
C GLY A 97 -2.90 -0.77 32.77
N ALA A 98 -2.98 -0.88 31.44
CA ALA A 98 -2.13 -0.09 30.57
C ALA A 98 -2.79 1.25 30.23
N ARG A 99 -2.41 2.29 30.99
CA ARG A 99 -2.82 3.69 30.84
C ARG A 99 -2.89 4.14 29.37
N PHE A 100 -4.12 4.34 28.90
CA PHE A 100 -4.57 5.46 28.06
C PHE A 100 -3.47 6.33 27.41
N ARG A 101 -2.89 5.90 26.28
CA ARG A 101 -2.31 6.84 25.31
C ARG A 101 -3.43 7.32 24.39
N LYS A 102 -4.16 8.35 24.83
CA LYS A 102 -5.11 9.15 24.02
C LYS A 102 -4.38 9.72 22.80
N ARG A 103 -4.65 9.17 21.62
CA ARG A 103 -4.79 9.98 20.39
C ARG A 103 -5.68 9.27 19.36
N LEU A 104 -6.87 8.86 19.80
CA LEU A 104 -7.94 8.47 18.88
C LEU A 104 -8.76 9.72 18.57
N ARG A 105 -8.51 10.37 17.42
CA ARG A 105 -9.46 11.33 16.88
C ARG A 105 -10.60 10.52 16.27
N PHE A 106 -11.69 10.44 17.03
CA PHE A 106 -12.98 10.00 16.52
C PHE A 106 -13.42 11.00 15.44
N VAL A 107 -13.52 10.56 14.20
CA VAL A 107 -14.20 11.30 13.14
C VAL A 107 -15.51 10.55 12.90
N PRO A 108 -16.67 11.20 13.08
CA PRO A 108 -17.95 10.54 12.87
C PRO A 108 -18.06 10.14 11.41
N THR A 109 -18.54 8.92 11.21
CA THR A 109 -18.97 8.38 9.93
C THR A 109 -19.98 9.32 9.29
N LEU A 110 -19.64 9.91 8.15
CA LEU A 110 -20.61 10.46 7.22
C LEU A 110 -20.72 9.51 6.03
N ASP A 111 -21.96 9.12 5.80
CA ASP A 111 -22.47 8.36 4.68
C ASP A 111 -21.84 8.75 3.35
N GLY A 112 -21.45 7.71 2.61
CA GLY A 112 -20.84 7.86 1.30
C GLY A 112 -20.37 6.52 0.78
N ARG A 113 -21.34 5.66 0.43
CA ARG A 113 -21.22 4.53 -0.51
C ARG A 113 -19.81 4.37 -1.08
N VAL A 114 -19.06 3.45 -0.48
CA VAL A 114 -17.71 3.07 -0.92
C VAL A 114 -17.83 2.23 -2.20
N LEU A 115 -18.26 2.82 -3.30
CA LEU A 115 -18.15 2.25 -4.65
C LEU A 115 -16.68 2.04 -5.06
N LEU A 116 -15.73 2.66 -4.34
CA LEU A 116 -14.28 2.46 -4.52
C LEU A 116 -13.73 1.14 -3.94
N SER A 117 -14.45 0.49 -3.01
CA SER A 117 -13.99 -0.77 -2.41
C SER A 117 -13.95 -1.89 -3.47
N GLY A 118 -14.84 -1.83 -4.45
CA GLY A 118 -14.87 -2.75 -5.58
C GLY A 118 -13.77 -2.47 -6.61
N ALA A 119 -13.38 -1.21 -6.82
CA ALA A 119 -12.37 -0.86 -7.81
C ALA A 119 -10.94 -1.25 -7.36
N ILE A 120 -10.59 -0.99 -6.10
CA ILE A 120 -9.24 -1.31 -5.58
C ILE A 120 -9.09 -2.81 -5.37
N CYS A 121 -10.10 -3.46 -4.75
CA CYS A 121 -10.10 -4.91 -4.61
C CYS A 121 -10.17 -5.58 -5.99
N GLY A 122 -11.01 -5.07 -6.91
CA GLY A 122 -11.16 -5.60 -8.26
C GLY A 122 -9.92 -5.43 -9.13
N PHE A 123 -9.22 -4.30 -9.07
CA PHE A 123 -7.97 -4.10 -9.82
C PHE A 123 -6.84 -4.98 -9.30
N LEU A 124 -6.68 -5.08 -7.97
CA LEU A 124 -5.72 -6.00 -7.36
C LEU A 124 -6.07 -7.47 -7.67
N LYS A 125 -7.34 -7.89 -7.60
CA LYS A 125 -7.75 -9.27 -7.92
C LYS A 125 -7.70 -9.60 -9.41
N LYS A 126 -7.82 -8.60 -10.30
CA LYS A 126 -7.85 -8.79 -11.76
C LYS A 126 -6.47 -8.73 -12.40
N HIS A 127 -5.50 -8.07 -11.78
CA HIS A 127 -4.13 -7.92 -12.31
C HIS A 127 -3.04 -8.66 -11.50
N PHE A 128 -3.38 -9.23 -10.34
CA PHE A 128 -2.41 -9.90 -9.45
C PHE A 128 -2.86 -11.30 -9.00
N ALA A 129 -3.83 -11.92 -9.69
CA ALA A 129 -4.19 -13.33 -9.54
C ALA A 129 -3.59 -14.17 -10.67
#